data_AF-A0A6V8I6J9-F1
#
_entry.id   AF-A0A6V8I6J9-F1
#
_cell.length_a   1.000
_cell.length_b   1.000
_cell.length_c   1.000
_cell.angle_alpha   90.00
_cell.angle_beta   90.00
_cell.angle_gamma   90.00
#
_symmetry.space_group_name_H-M   'P 1'
#
loop_
_entity.id
_entity.type
_entity.pdbx_description
1 polymer ?
#
loop_
_entity_poly.entity_id
_entity_poly.type
_entity_poly.pdbx_seq_one_letter_code
_entity_poly.pdbx_strand_id
1 'polypeptide(L)'
;MRHRCVPARTSLKPALLAPAFLVLTALAGCQSGARQDTYVTHNSTCSYMLPTVSGERTYAPGKKAAENQKGIPDSAIAYADPESPAFCDRPLSDTLPSAIEMANYVHSLNSTGLFSTLQQSGPFTVFGIPNAVLENYQTPTGSKLNAPENAALLREILAYSIVKGEWSVEQLRAAALASPTHSVGLPTLNGRILSAWIDQPTGQIILGNGAGVTSRLWVTGVPQSNGRLYFTQSLLLPPVSDPALTVAKQATQAARADTPKGLPAPVAVQPVVPQPKPGHRITGAASSLATPPVLQNSASR
;
A
#
# COMPACT_ATOMS: atom_id res chain seq x y z
N MET A 1 30.69 21.61 -25.33
CA MET A 1 30.92 22.89 -26.07
C MET A 1 32.29 23.45 -25.68
N ARG A 2 32.89 24.37 -26.46
CA ARG A 2 34.22 24.95 -26.09
C ARG A 2 34.04 26.09 -25.08
N HIS A 3 34.52 25.90 -23.84
CA HIS A 3 34.55 26.99 -22.86
C HIS A 3 35.72 27.94 -23.15
N ARG A 4 35.44 29.25 -23.18
CA ARG A 4 36.46 30.31 -23.23
C ARG A 4 36.72 30.81 -21.81
N CYS A 5 37.95 30.75 -21.34
CA CYS A 5 38.37 31.53 -20.17
C CYS A 5 38.41 33.01 -20.55
N VAL A 6 37.77 33.87 -19.76
CA VAL A 6 37.87 35.32 -19.88
C VAL A 6 38.77 35.82 -18.74
N PRO A 7 39.98 36.35 -19.02
CA PRO A 7 40.82 36.91 -17.97
C PRO A 7 40.23 38.22 -17.46
N ALA A 8 40.10 38.34 -16.14
CA ALA A 8 39.64 39.59 -15.51
C ALA A 8 40.67 40.71 -15.73
N ARG A 9 40.25 41.82 -16.36
CA ARG A 9 41.09 43.02 -16.50
C ARG A 9 41.10 43.81 -15.19
N THR A 10 42.04 43.51 -14.30
CA THR A 10 42.38 44.38 -13.17
C THR A 10 43.07 45.64 -13.67
N SER A 11 42.42 46.79 -13.50
CA SER A 11 42.96 48.11 -13.90
C SER A 11 43.90 48.65 -12.81
N LEU A 12 45.17 48.26 -12.86
CA LEU A 12 46.22 48.87 -12.03
C LEU A 12 46.89 50.04 -12.78
N LYS A 13 47.05 51.17 -12.10
CA LYS A 13 47.77 52.34 -12.61
C LYS A 13 49.29 52.11 -12.51
N PRO A 14 50.10 52.54 -13.50
CA PRO A 14 51.55 52.44 -13.40
C PRO A 14 52.12 53.55 -12.49
N ALA A 15 52.99 53.16 -11.56
CA ALA A 15 53.91 54.03 -10.86
C ALA A 15 55.27 53.31 -10.77
N LEU A 16 56.38 54.05 -10.85
CA LEU A 16 57.72 53.46 -11.01
C LEU A 16 58.26 52.90 -9.70
N LEU A 17 59.00 51.78 -9.77
CA LEU A 17 60.36 51.64 -9.23
C LEU A 17 61.05 50.31 -9.63
N ALA A 18 62.37 50.28 -9.45
CA ALA A 18 63.42 49.39 -9.97
C ALA A 18 63.24 47.84 -9.89
N PRO A 19 64.02 47.06 -10.68
CA PRO A 19 63.93 45.60 -10.72
C PRO A 19 64.86 44.89 -9.71
N ALA A 20 64.30 43.97 -8.92
CA ALA A 20 65.06 42.96 -8.18
C ALA A 20 64.24 41.67 -7.98
N PHE A 21 64.95 40.55 -7.80
CA PHE A 21 64.44 39.19 -7.57
C PHE A 21 63.25 39.10 -6.60
N LEU A 22 62.17 38.43 -7.02
CA LEU A 22 61.97 37.02 -6.63
C LEU A 22 60.89 36.32 -7.48
N VAL A 23 61.14 35.07 -7.85
CA VAL A 23 60.13 34.20 -8.46
C VAL A 23 59.26 33.61 -7.35
N LEU A 24 58.23 34.35 -6.94
CA LEU A 24 57.08 33.74 -6.26
C LEU A 24 56.03 33.44 -7.33
N THR A 25 55.97 32.17 -7.76
CA THR A 25 54.88 31.67 -8.59
C THR A 25 53.59 31.72 -7.78
N ALA A 26 52.82 32.80 -7.94
CA ALA A 26 51.47 32.86 -7.42
C ALA A 26 50.67 31.71 -8.04
N LEU A 27 50.29 30.72 -7.23
CA LEU A 27 49.28 29.74 -7.59
C LEU A 27 47.94 30.47 -7.64
N ALA A 28 47.70 31.15 -8.77
CA ALA A 28 46.40 31.65 -9.17
C ALA A 28 45.51 30.45 -9.49
N GLY A 29 45.12 29.73 -8.44
CA GLY A 29 44.27 28.56 -8.52
C GLY A 29 42.99 28.95 -9.23
N CYS A 30 42.77 28.38 -10.41
CA CYS A 30 41.55 28.58 -11.17
C CYS A 30 40.40 27.86 -10.45
N GLN A 31 39.85 28.52 -9.42
CA GLN A 31 38.68 28.06 -8.70
C GLN A 31 37.50 28.08 -9.69
N SER A 32 37.29 26.94 -10.37
CA SER A 32 36.32 26.87 -11.45
C SER A 32 34.93 27.10 -10.86
N GLY A 33 34.13 27.98 -11.48
CA GLY A 33 32.73 28.19 -11.12
C GLY A 33 31.80 27.01 -11.45
N ALA A 34 32.35 25.82 -11.73
CA ALA A 34 31.57 24.59 -11.77
C ALA A 34 31.03 24.29 -10.37
N ARG A 35 29.78 23.84 -10.31
CA ARG A 35 29.20 23.31 -9.07
C ARG A 35 30.08 22.13 -8.60
N GLN A 36 30.48 22.13 -7.32
CA GLN A 36 31.01 20.93 -6.67
C GLN A 36 29.90 19.92 -6.32
N ASP A 37 28.65 20.31 -6.54
CA ASP A 37 27.50 19.42 -6.50
C ASP A 37 27.51 18.50 -7.74
N THR A 38 27.69 17.20 -7.49
CA THR A 38 27.67 16.15 -8.53
C THR A 38 26.27 15.96 -9.13
N TYR A 39 25.21 16.41 -8.45
CA TYR A 39 23.84 16.24 -8.89
C TYR A 39 23.44 17.32 -9.91
N VAL A 40 23.16 16.88 -11.14
CA VAL A 40 22.69 17.73 -12.25
C VAL A 40 21.27 18.27 -11.96
N THR A 41 20.48 17.52 -11.20
CA THR A 41 19.22 17.96 -10.59
C THR A 41 19.50 18.59 -9.23
N HIS A 42 18.95 19.76 -8.94
CA HIS A 42 18.97 20.30 -7.58
C HIS A 42 18.34 19.31 -6.60
N ASN A 43 18.93 19.22 -5.40
CA ASN A 43 18.28 18.55 -4.28
C ASN A 43 16.97 19.29 -3.94
N SER A 44 15.96 18.52 -3.54
CA SER A 44 14.67 19.03 -3.13
C SER A 44 14.83 20.00 -1.95
N THR A 45 14.38 21.25 -2.10
CA THR A 45 14.40 22.27 -1.04
C THR A 45 13.38 22.02 0.08
N CYS A 46 12.68 20.88 0.03
CA CYS A 46 11.54 20.51 0.84
C CYS A 46 11.57 18.98 1.02
N SER A 47 11.67 18.54 2.28
CA SER A 47 11.59 17.14 2.67
C SER A 47 10.82 16.99 3.98
N TYR A 48 10.18 15.84 4.16
CA TYR A 48 9.46 15.45 5.37
C TYR A 48 9.88 14.04 5.75
N MET A 49 10.16 13.81 7.04
CA MET A 49 10.40 12.45 7.52
C MET A 49 9.07 11.71 7.64
N LEU A 50 9.02 10.52 7.06
CA LEU A 50 7.87 9.62 7.19
C LEU A 50 7.96 8.85 8.51
N PRO A 51 6.84 8.69 9.23
CA PRO A 51 6.87 8.10 10.56
C PRO A 51 7.02 6.58 10.50
N THR A 52 7.53 6.00 11.59
CA THR A 52 7.71 4.56 11.80
C THR A 52 6.87 4.10 13.01
N VAL A 53 6.22 2.93 12.90
CA VAL A 53 5.41 2.27 13.97
C VAL A 53 5.41 0.74 13.90
N SER A 54 5.67 0.15 12.73
CA SER A 54 5.90 -1.29 12.58
C SER A 54 7.23 -1.71 13.21
N GLY A 55 8.27 -0.87 13.03
CA GLY A 55 9.62 -1.07 13.59
C GLY A 55 9.65 -1.27 15.10
N GLU A 56 9.14 -0.30 15.88
CA GLU A 56 9.09 -0.32 17.36
C GLU A 56 8.51 -1.61 17.97
N ARG A 57 7.71 -2.37 17.21
CA ARG A 57 6.92 -3.51 17.71
C ARG A 57 7.49 -4.88 17.43
N THR A 58 8.60 -4.97 16.69
CA THR A 58 9.16 -6.28 16.29
C THR A 58 10.00 -6.93 17.40
N TYR A 59 10.49 -6.17 18.39
CA TYR A 59 11.24 -6.72 19.52
C TYR A 59 10.35 -7.10 20.72
N ALA A 60 9.83 -8.33 20.70
CA ALA A 60 9.37 -9.00 21.91
C ALA A 60 10.57 -9.71 22.58
N PRO A 61 11.06 -9.27 23.75
CA PRO A 61 12.19 -9.91 24.41
C PRO A 61 11.88 -11.38 24.73
N GLY A 62 12.78 -12.27 24.34
CA GLY A 62 12.61 -13.72 24.46
C GLY A 62 12.30 -14.13 25.90
N LYS A 63 11.14 -14.79 26.12
CA LYS A 63 10.67 -15.12 27.47
C LYS A 63 11.62 -16.11 28.16
N LYS A 64 12.43 -15.58 29.07
CA LYS A 64 13.40 -16.27 29.94
C LYS A 64 14.62 -16.87 29.22
N ALA A 65 15.60 -16.01 28.93
CA ALA A 65 16.97 -16.38 29.23
C ALA A 65 17.11 -16.50 30.76
N ALA A 66 17.08 -17.73 31.29
CA ALA A 66 17.38 -17.98 32.69
C ALA A 66 18.91 -17.91 32.90
N GLU A 67 19.31 -17.13 33.90
CA GLU A 67 20.50 -17.34 34.74
C GLU A 67 21.86 -17.65 34.07
N ASN A 68 22.81 -16.73 34.19
CA ASN A 68 24.22 -16.82 33.76
C ASN A 68 24.53 -16.69 32.25
N GLN A 69 24.19 -15.56 31.63
CA GLN A 69 25.01 -15.01 30.53
C GLN A 69 25.45 -13.57 30.84
N LYS A 70 26.70 -13.43 31.26
CA LYS A 70 27.29 -12.15 31.69
C LYS A 70 28.03 -11.48 30.52
N GLY A 71 27.37 -10.52 29.86
CA GLY A 71 28.06 -9.57 28.98
C GLY A 71 28.05 -9.86 27.48
N ILE A 72 27.02 -10.54 26.96
CA ILE A 72 26.67 -10.45 25.53
C ILE A 72 25.65 -9.31 25.39
N PRO A 73 25.94 -8.21 24.69
CA PRO A 73 24.93 -7.23 24.32
C PRO A 73 23.95 -7.87 23.33
N ASP A 74 22.64 -7.81 23.63
CA ASP A 74 21.63 -8.29 22.69
C ASP A 74 21.61 -7.36 21.47
N SER A 75 21.96 -7.90 20.30
CA SER A 75 22.13 -7.12 19.07
C SER A 75 20.80 -6.58 18.52
N ALA A 76 19.66 -7.05 19.05
CA ALA A 76 18.32 -6.61 18.66
C ALA A 76 17.91 -5.21 19.19
N ILE A 77 18.78 -4.50 19.94
CA ILE A 77 18.50 -3.19 20.55
C ILE A 77 19.32 -2.05 19.89
N ALA A 78 20.20 -2.36 18.93
CA ALA A 78 21.28 -1.45 18.52
C ALA A 78 20.88 -0.20 17.70
N TYR A 79 19.76 -0.23 16.97
CA TYR A 79 19.37 0.84 16.04
C TYR A 79 17.85 1.05 16.05
N ALA A 80 17.42 2.31 16.09
CA ALA A 80 16.05 2.68 15.74
C ALA A 80 15.86 2.60 14.22
N ASP A 81 14.65 2.26 13.76
CA ASP A 81 14.34 2.19 12.34
C ASP A 81 14.56 3.55 11.66
N PRO A 82 15.31 3.60 10.54
CA PRO A 82 15.64 4.87 9.90
C PRO A 82 14.40 5.51 9.28
N GLU A 83 14.06 6.71 9.74
CA GLU A 83 13.02 7.54 9.14
C GLU A 83 13.28 7.72 7.64
N SER A 84 12.25 7.48 6.82
CA SER A 84 12.38 7.54 5.37
C SER A 84 12.03 8.95 4.88
N PRO A 85 12.94 9.69 4.21
CA PRO A 85 12.64 11.04 3.74
C PRO A 85 11.74 11.02 2.50
N ALA A 86 10.58 11.66 2.61
CA ALA A 86 9.73 12.02 1.49
C ALA A 86 10.12 13.39 0.94
N PHE A 87 10.31 13.48 -0.38
CA PHE A 87 10.76 14.70 -1.05
C PHE A 87 9.63 15.32 -1.88
N CYS A 88 9.48 16.65 -1.82
CA CYS A 88 8.29 17.33 -2.33
C CYS A 88 8.24 17.49 -3.86
N ASP A 89 9.38 17.33 -4.54
CA ASP A 89 9.53 17.24 -6.00
C ASP A 89 9.21 15.85 -6.55
N ARG A 90 9.13 14.82 -5.69
CA ARG A 90 8.91 13.44 -6.10
C ARG A 90 7.43 13.07 -6.16
N PRO A 91 7.04 12.18 -7.08
CA PRO A 91 5.67 11.70 -7.18
C PRO A 91 5.39 10.68 -6.08
N LEU A 92 4.11 10.50 -5.78
CA LEU A 92 3.59 9.50 -4.85
C LEU A 92 4.14 8.09 -5.14
N SER A 93 4.39 7.75 -6.40
CA SER A 93 4.95 6.45 -6.81
C SER A 93 6.43 6.24 -6.48
N ASP A 94 7.18 7.29 -6.11
CA ASP A 94 8.59 7.22 -5.68
C ASP A 94 8.67 7.15 -4.14
N THR A 95 7.86 7.98 -3.46
CA THR A 95 7.80 8.05 -1.98
C THR A 95 7.04 6.89 -1.33
N LEU A 96 5.98 6.35 -1.95
CA LEU A 96 5.25 5.22 -1.36
C LEU A 96 6.11 3.94 -1.20
N PRO A 97 6.92 3.49 -2.19
CA PRO A 97 7.77 2.30 -2.02
C PRO A 97 9.02 2.54 -1.16
N SER A 98 9.45 3.78 -0.92
CA SER A 98 10.55 4.06 0.02
C SER A 98 10.09 4.09 1.49
N ALA A 99 8.80 4.26 1.74
CA ALA A 99 8.21 4.29 3.08
C ALA A 99 8.05 2.87 3.66
N ILE A 100 8.83 2.54 4.70
CA ILE A 100 8.78 1.25 5.41
C ILE A 100 7.34 0.87 5.79
N GLU A 101 6.58 1.81 6.36
CA GLU A 101 5.19 1.62 6.79
C GLU A 101 4.16 1.38 5.67
N MET A 102 4.54 1.53 4.39
CA MET A 102 3.63 1.39 3.25
C MET A 102 3.93 0.15 2.40
N ALA A 103 4.89 -0.70 2.77
CA ALA A 103 5.27 -1.89 1.99
C ALA A 103 4.07 -2.79 1.61
N ASN A 104 3.18 -3.10 2.56
CA ASN A 104 1.97 -3.90 2.33
C ASN A 104 0.92 -3.15 1.48
N TYR A 105 0.82 -1.83 1.66
CA TYR A 105 -0.07 -0.96 0.90
C TYR A 105 0.37 -0.90 -0.57
N VAL A 106 1.68 -0.70 -0.84
CA VAL A 106 2.29 -0.73 -2.18
C VAL A 106 2.17 -2.10 -2.82
N HIS A 107 2.41 -3.19 -2.10
CA HIS A 107 2.20 -4.54 -2.63
C HIS A 107 0.75 -4.73 -3.09
N SER A 108 -0.21 -4.24 -2.31
CA SER A 108 -1.64 -4.37 -2.58
C SER A 108 -2.14 -3.39 -3.66
N LEU A 109 -1.56 -2.20 -3.80
CA LEU A 109 -1.77 -1.29 -4.94
C LEU A 109 -1.23 -1.89 -6.25
N ASN A 110 -0.14 -2.66 -6.19
CA ASN A 110 0.40 -3.36 -7.35
C ASN A 110 -0.47 -4.56 -7.75
N SER A 111 -0.85 -5.44 -6.79
CA SER A 111 -1.70 -6.61 -7.09
C SER A 111 -3.10 -6.24 -7.57
N THR A 112 -3.62 -5.09 -7.14
CA THR A 112 -4.91 -4.54 -7.63
C THR A 112 -4.77 -3.60 -8.84
N GLY A 113 -3.55 -3.34 -9.33
CA GLY A 113 -3.25 -2.48 -10.48
C GLY A 113 -3.40 -0.97 -10.25
N LEU A 114 -3.84 -0.53 -9.07
CA LEU A 114 -4.06 0.88 -8.72
C LEU A 114 -2.77 1.71 -8.68
N PHE A 115 -1.61 1.09 -8.44
CA PHE A 115 -0.31 1.77 -8.42
C PHE A 115 -0.01 2.51 -9.73
N SER A 116 -0.47 1.99 -10.88
CA SER A 116 -0.37 2.63 -12.20
C SER A 116 -1.08 3.99 -12.28
N THR A 117 -2.12 4.22 -11.46
CA THR A 117 -2.85 5.49 -11.42
C THR A 117 -2.03 6.55 -10.68
N LEU A 118 -1.30 6.18 -9.63
CA LEU A 118 -0.44 7.08 -8.85
C LEU A 118 0.87 7.48 -9.56
N GLN A 119 1.14 6.91 -10.74
CA GLN A 119 2.22 7.32 -11.65
C GLN A 119 1.76 8.40 -12.65
N GLN A 120 0.46 8.71 -12.69
CA GLN A 120 -0.07 9.77 -13.56
C GLN A 120 0.19 11.16 -12.97
N SER A 121 0.26 12.18 -13.82
CA SER A 121 0.52 13.57 -13.44
C SER A 121 -0.66 14.29 -12.77
N GLY A 122 -1.83 13.63 -12.67
CA GLY A 122 -2.99 14.20 -11.99
C GLY A 122 -2.73 14.37 -10.48
N PRO A 123 -3.26 15.43 -9.84
CA PRO A 123 -3.12 15.58 -8.40
C PRO A 123 -4.00 14.57 -7.66
N PHE A 124 -3.38 13.74 -6.82
CA PHE A 124 -4.05 12.76 -5.97
C PHE A 124 -3.78 13.05 -4.49
N THR A 125 -4.79 12.84 -3.64
CA THR A 125 -4.61 12.82 -2.19
C THR A 125 -4.73 11.37 -1.72
N VAL A 126 -3.60 10.80 -1.27
CA VAL A 126 -3.49 9.41 -0.86
C VAL A 126 -3.56 9.33 0.66
N PHE A 127 -4.62 8.72 1.18
CA PHE A 127 -4.77 8.37 2.59
C PHE A 127 -4.19 6.97 2.82
N GLY A 128 -2.86 6.90 2.80
CA GLY A 128 -2.09 5.66 2.92
C GLY A 128 -2.39 4.93 4.22
N ILE A 129 -2.60 3.62 4.10
CA ILE A 129 -2.98 2.73 5.20
C ILE A 129 -1.72 1.98 5.66
N PRO A 130 -1.19 2.25 6.88
CA PRO A 130 0.05 1.62 7.34
C PRO A 130 -0.03 0.09 7.42
N ASN A 131 1.12 -0.58 7.29
CA ASN A 131 1.28 -2.04 7.37
C ASN A 131 0.48 -2.65 8.53
N ALA A 132 0.67 -2.10 9.74
CA ALA A 132 0.00 -2.57 10.95
C ALA A 132 -1.54 -2.44 10.90
N VAL A 133 -2.10 -1.48 10.15
CA VAL A 133 -3.55 -1.32 10.01
C VAL A 133 -4.12 -2.35 9.01
N LEU A 134 -3.37 -2.69 7.95
CA LEU A 134 -3.74 -3.73 7.00
C LEU A 134 -3.64 -5.15 7.61
N GLU A 135 -2.60 -5.40 8.41
CA GLU A 135 -2.34 -6.72 9.01
C GLU A 135 -3.29 -7.08 10.16
N ASN A 136 -3.66 -6.11 10.98
CA ASN A 136 -4.58 -6.32 12.10
C ASN A 136 -6.06 -6.38 11.67
N TYR A 137 -6.40 -5.98 10.43
CA TYR A 137 -7.78 -6.02 9.95
C TYR A 137 -8.20 -7.40 9.45
N GLN A 138 -9.11 -8.02 10.19
CA GLN A 138 -9.86 -9.20 9.78
C GLN A 138 -11.18 -8.77 9.12
N THR A 139 -11.54 -9.43 8.03
CA THR A 139 -12.87 -9.25 7.41
C THR A 139 -13.98 -9.78 8.32
N PRO A 140 -15.26 -9.42 8.10
CA PRO A 140 -16.39 -9.99 8.86
C PRO A 140 -16.51 -11.53 8.81
N THR A 141 -15.85 -12.17 7.83
CA THR A 141 -15.76 -13.63 7.67
C THR A 141 -14.64 -14.27 8.51
N GLY A 142 -13.80 -13.46 9.18
CA GLY A 142 -12.59 -13.88 9.89
C GLY A 142 -11.34 -14.00 9.00
N SER A 143 -11.51 -14.10 7.68
CA SER A 143 -10.40 -14.12 6.72
C SER A 143 -9.59 -12.83 6.73
N LYS A 144 -8.28 -12.95 6.46
CA LYS A 144 -7.38 -11.79 6.27
C LYS A 144 -7.75 -10.99 5.03
N LEU A 145 -7.58 -9.67 5.09
CA LEU A 145 -7.83 -8.74 3.98
C LEU A 145 -7.00 -9.05 2.71
N ASN A 146 -5.79 -9.58 2.88
CA ASN A 146 -4.88 -9.94 1.78
C ASN A 146 -5.08 -11.38 1.25
N ALA A 147 -6.10 -12.12 1.70
CA ALA A 147 -6.45 -13.41 1.12
C ALA A 147 -6.98 -13.25 -0.32
N PRO A 148 -6.72 -14.19 -1.26
CA PRO A 148 -7.09 -14.03 -2.67
C PRO A 148 -8.61 -13.93 -2.89
N GLU A 149 -9.40 -14.59 -2.04
CA GLU A 149 -10.86 -14.46 -1.96
C GLU A 149 -11.36 -13.03 -1.67
N ASN A 150 -10.54 -12.20 -1.03
CA ASN A 150 -10.87 -10.82 -0.67
C ASN A 150 -10.31 -9.78 -1.66
N ALA A 151 -9.69 -10.18 -2.77
CA ALA A 151 -9.00 -9.28 -3.69
C ALA A 151 -9.88 -8.15 -4.27
N ALA A 152 -11.18 -8.41 -4.50
CA ALA A 152 -12.14 -7.38 -4.93
C ALA A 152 -12.39 -6.33 -3.83
N LEU A 153 -12.64 -6.77 -2.60
CA LEU A 153 -12.87 -5.93 -1.42
C LEU A 153 -11.61 -5.12 -1.05
N LEU A 154 -10.43 -5.72 -1.19
CA LEU A 154 -9.14 -5.03 -1.08
C LEU A 154 -9.02 -3.90 -2.12
N ARG A 155 -9.35 -4.16 -3.40
CA ARG A 155 -9.34 -3.13 -4.45
C ARG A 155 -10.34 -2.00 -4.17
N GLU A 156 -11.53 -2.29 -3.65
CA GLU A 156 -12.49 -1.25 -3.24
C GLU A 156 -11.92 -0.34 -2.13
N ILE A 157 -11.36 -0.93 -1.07
CA ILE A 157 -10.78 -0.19 0.06
C ILE A 157 -9.59 0.67 -0.38
N LEU A 158 -8.70 0.14 -1.20
CA LEU A 158 -7.57 0.92 -1.75
C LEU A 158 -8.04 2.05 -2.65
N ALA A 159 -9.01 1.81 -3.55
CA ALA A 159 -9.58 2.86 -4.40
C ALA A 159 -10.36 3.91 -3.59
N TYR A 160 -10.90 3.55 -2.43
CA TYR A 160 -11.54 4.48 -1.49
C TYR A 160 -10.51 5.31 -0.69
N SER A 161 -9.31 4.77 -0.46
CA SER A 161 -8.20 5.49 0.19
C SER A 161 -7.54 6.58 -0.68
N ILE A 162 -7.81 6.59 -2.00
CA ILE A 162 -7.23 7.56 -2.94
C ILE A 162 -8.31 8.54 -3.40
N VAL A 163 -8.09 9.84 -3.15
CA VAL A 163 -8.97 10.95 -3.54
C VAL A 163 -8.40 11.70 -4.74
N LYS A 164 -9.30 12.19 -5.62
CA LYS A 164 -8.96 13.05 -6.75
C LYS A 164 -8.82 14.51 -6.29
N GLY A 165 -7.78 15.19 -6.79
CA GLY A 165 -7.40 16.53 -6.37
C GLY A 165 -6.33 16.51 -5.27
N GLU A 166 -5.56 17.58 -5.16
CA GLU A 166 -4.70 17.86 -4.01
C GLU A 166 -5.56 18.53 -2.95
N TRP A 167 -5.54 17.98 -1.74
CA TRP A 167 -6.26 18.52 -0.58
C TRP A 167 -5.26 18.74 0.56
N SER A 168 -4.85 19.98 0.78
CA SER A 168 -4.00 20.38 1.91
C SER A 168 -4.79 20.37 3.22
N VAL A 169 -4.09 20.33 4.35
CA VAL A 169 -4.71 20.43 5.70
C VAL A 169 -5.51 21.73 5.84
N GLU A 170 -5.04 22.81 5.22
CA GLU A 170 -5.70 24.12 5.22
C GLU A 170 -6.96 24.13 4.33
N GLN A 171 -6.89 23.54 3.13
CA GLN A 171 -8.04 23.40 2.23
C GLN A 171 -9.13 22.51 2.85
N LEU A 172 -8.75 21.39 3.46
CA LEU A 172 -9.67 20.50 4.18
C LEU A 172 -10.35 21.21 5.35
N ARG A 173 -9.60 21.98 6.15
CA ARG A 173 -10.14 22.79 7.25
C ARG A 173 -11.07 23.89 6.74
N ALA A 174 -10.67 24.65 5.73
CA ALA A 174 -11.47 25.73 5.16
C ALA A 174 -12.77 25.21 4.52
N ALA A 175 -12.70 24.13 3.74
CA ALA A 175 -13.88 23.52 3.12
C ALA A 175 -14.83 22.88 4.15
N ALA A 176 -14.30 22.26 5.21
CA ALA A 176 -15.12 21.76 6.31
C ALA A 176 -15.81 22.91 7.06
N LEU A 177 -15.09 23.99 7.39
CA LEU A 177 -15.66 25.16 8.09
C LEU A 177 -16.68 25.94 7.26
N ALA A 178 -16.51 26.02 5.93
CA ALA A 178 -17.46 26.64 5.01
C ALA A 178 -18.72 25.80 4.75
N SER A 179 -18.72 24.52 5.13
CA SER A 179 -19.85 23.60 4.92
C SER A 179 -20.89 23.72 6.06
N PRO A 180 -22.21 23.78 5.75
CA PRO A 180 -23.27 23.74 6.75
C PRO A 180 -23.26 22.48 7.64
N THR A 181 -22.64 21.39 7.18
CA THR A 181 -22.49 20.14 7.94
C THR A 181 -21.14 20.03 8.66
N HIS A 182 -20.37 21.13 8.71
CA HIS A 182 -18.99 21.21 9.23
C HIS A 182 -18.03 20.13 8.69
N SER A 183 -18.30 19.66 7.47
CA SER A 183 -17.64 18.52 6.82
C SER A 183 -17.58 18.71 5.30
N VAL A 184 -16.46 18.30 4.69
CA VAL A 184 -16.24 18.31 3.25
C VAL A 184 -16.31 16.88 2.69
N GLY A 185 -16.98 16.70 1.56
CA GLY A 185 -17.04 15.43 0.83
C GLY A 185 -15.94 15.34 -0.24
N LEU A 186 -15.08 14.33 -0.13
CA LEU A 186 -13.94 14.11 -1.01
C LEU A 186 -14.23 13.00 -2.05
N PRO A 187 -14.01 13.24 -3.36
CA PRO A 187 -14.29 12.27 -4.41
C PRO A 187 -13.17 11.22 -4.53
N THR A 188 -13.46 9.96 -4.18
CA THR A 188 -12.49 8.85 -4.23
C THR A 188 -12.36 8.22 -5.62
N LEU A 189 -11.32 7.41 -5.87
CA LEU A 189 -11.23 6.57 -7.08
C LEU A 189 -12.29 5.45 -7.10
N ASN A 190 -12.79 5.02 -5.93
CA ASN A 190 -13.94 4.11 -5.80
C ASN A 190 -15.27 4.78 -6.19
N GLY A 191 -15.32 6.10 -6.38
CA GLY A 191 -16.51 6.85 -6.76
C GLY A 191 -17.46 7.20 -5.60
N ARG A 192 -17.36 6.49 -4.47
CA ARG A 192 -18.03 6.86 -3.21
C ARG A 192 -17.34 8.07 -2.58
N ILE A 193 -18.09 8.86 -1.80
CA ILE A 193 -17.56 10.06 -1.11
C ILE A 193 -16.93 9.69 0.23
N LEU A 194 -15.72 10.19 0.47
CA LEU A 194 -15.05 10.14 1.76
C LEU A 194 -15.25 11.48 2.48
N SER A 195 -15.91 11.48 3.64
CA SER A 195 -16.13 12.72 4.41
C SER A 195 -14.91 13.06 5.26
N ALA A 196 -14.55 14.34 5.32
CA ALA A 196 -13.51 14.87 6.21
C ALA A 196 -14.04 16.04 7.05
N TRP A 197 -13.68 16.10 8.33
CA TRP A 197 -14.09 17.17 9.26
C TRP A 197 -13.04 17.43 10.34
N ILE A 198 -13.23 18.50 11.12
CA ILE A 198 -12.35 18.88 12.24
C ILE A 198 -12.92 18.34 13.55
N ASP A 199 -12.11 17.56 14.28
CA ASP A 199 -12.36 17.13 15.65
C ASP A 199 -12.14 18.31 16.61
N GLN A 200 -13.22 19.03 16.97
CA GLN A 200 -13.17 20.25 17.77
C GLN A 200 -12.27 20.18 19.04
N PRO A 201 -12.31 19.11 19.86
CA PRO A 201 -11.44 19.02 21.05
C PRO A 201 -9.95 18.76 20.76
N THR A 202 -9.57 18.31 19.56
CA THR A 202 -8.16 17.96 19.24
C THR A 202 -7.55 18.77 18.10
N GLY A 203 -8.36 19.51 17.32
CA GLY A 203 -7.93 20.23 16.11
C GLY A 203 -7.48 19.33 14.95
N GLN A 204 -7.58 18.00 15.11
CA GLN A 204 -7.20 17.01 14.10
C GLN A 204 -8.27 16.87 13.02
N ILE A 205 -7.86 16.45 11.83
CA ILE A 205 -8.80 16.05 10.78
C ILE A 205 -9.18 14.58 11.00
N ILE A 206 -10.48 14.33 11.09
CA ILE A 206 -11.05 12.98 11.03
C ILE A 206 -11.60 12.77 9.62
N LEU A 207 -11.32 11.59 9.08
CA LEU A 207 -11.92 11.03 7.88
C LEU A 207 -12.98 10.00 8.27
N GLY A 208 -14.01 9.82 7.48
CA GLY A 208 -15.01 8.78 7.71
C GLY A 208 -15.99 8.56 6.57
N ASN A 209 -16.71 7.45 6.62
CA ASN A 209 -17.58 6.99 5.53
C ASN A 209 -19.07 7.35 5.69
N GLY A 210 -19.42 8.19 6.67
CA GLY A 210 -20.81 8.51 7.02
C GLY A 210 -21.59 7.37 7.70
N ALA A 211 -21.06 6.15 7.71
CA ALA A 211 -21.63 4.95 8.31
C ALA A 211 -20.93 4.53 9.62
N GLY A 212 -20.39 5.52 10.37
CA GLY A 212 -19.78 5.32 11.68
C GLY A 212 -18.32 4.84 11.68
N VAL A 213 -17.75 4.42 10.55
CA VAL A 213 -16.32 4.09 10.46
C VAL A 213 -15.52 5.36 10.22
N THR A 214 -14.54 5.62 11.10
CA THR A 214 -13.72 6.83 11.07
C THR A 214 -12.23 6.52 11.26
N SER A 215 -11.36 7.40 10.77
CA SER A 215 -9.92 7.38 11.01
C SER A 215 -9.40 8.80 11.20
N ARG A 216 -8.52 8.98 12.18
CA ARG A 216 -7.71 10.19 12.32
C ARG A 216 -6.56 10.19 11.32
N LEU A 217 -6.13 11.39 10.93
CA LEU A 217 -4.85 11.61 10.24
C LEU A 217 -3.71 11.71 11.24
N TRP A 218 -2.63 10.98 10.97
CA TRP A 218 -1.46 10.90 11.85
C TRP A 218 -0.35 11.90 11.47
N VAL A 219 -0.21 12.19 10.16
CA VAL A 219 0.80 13.11 9.60
C VAL A 219 0.14 14.30 8.94
N THR A 220 0.76 15.48 9.04
CA THR A 220 0.33 16.73 8.39
C THR A 220 0.66 16.76 6.89
N GLY A 221 0.06 15.86 6.11
CA GLY A 221 -0.12 15.96 4.65
C GLY A 221 1.11 16.32 3.84
N VAL A 222 2.02 15.38 3.65
CA VAL A 222 3.28 15.55 2.91
C VAL A 222 2.97 15.91 1.44
N PRO A 223 3.42 17.07 0.93
CA PRO A 223 3.27 17.44 -0.47
C PRO A 223 4.20 16.61 -1.37
N GLN A 224 3.76 16.36 -2.60
CA GLN A 224 4.37 15.54 -3.64
C GLN A 224 4.12 16.18 -5.00
N SER A 225 4.94 15.92 -6.01
CA SER A 225 4.78 16.59 -7.32
C SER A 225 3.54 16.18 -8.11
N ASN A 226 2.83 15.13 -7.69
CA ASN A 226 1.48 14.78 -8.14
C ASN A 226 0.46 14.68 -6.99
N GLY A 227 0.60 15.49 -5.93
CA GLY A 227 -0.44 15.71 -4.93
C GLY A 227 0.04 15.60 -3.48
N ARG A 228 -0.63 14.79 -2.63
CA ARG A 228 -0.33 14.68 -1.19
C ARG A 228 -0.43 13.27 -0.64
N LEU A 229 0.48 12.96 0.28
CA LEU A 229 0.48 11.73 1.08
C LEU A 229 0.09 12.01 2.54
N TYR A 230 -0.85 11.22 3.03
CA TYR A 230 -1.34 11.21 4.39
C TYR A 230 -1.30 9.79 4.96
N PHE A 231 -1.22 9.69 6.29
CA PHE A 231 -1.17 8.41 7.01
C PHE A 231 -2.43 8.27 7.88
N THR A 232 -3.17 7.17 7.73
CA THR A 232 -4.40 6.90 8.51
C THR A 232 -4.12 6.06 9.75
N GLN A 233 -4.72 6.39 10.89
CA GLN A 233 -4.64 5.57 12.11
C GLN A 233 -5.51 4.30 12.09
N SER A 234 -6.54 4.26 11.23
CA SER A 234 -7.52 3.17 11.14
C SER A 234 -7.95 2.92 9.69
N LEU A 235 -8.52 1.74 9.42
CA LEU A 235 -8.94 1.35 8.08
C LEU A 235 -10.18 2.11 7.61
N LEU A 236 -10.06 2.80 6.48
CA LEU A 236 -11.19 3.47 5.81
C LEU A 236 -11.96 2.45 4.95
N LEU A 237 -13.06 1.93 5.51
CA LEU A 237 -14.00 1.09 4.77
C LEU A 237 -14.95 1.96 3.93
N PRO A 238 -15.15 1.69 2.63
CA PRO A 238 -16.16 2.39 1.85
C PRO A 238 -17.57 2.10 2.41
N PRO A 239 -18.52 3.05 2.32
CA PRO A 239 -19.85 2.83 2.86
C PRO A 239 -20.57 1.69 2.11
N VAL A 240 -21.17 0.77 2.85
CA VAL A 240 -21.89 -0.40 2.29
C VAL A 240 -23.29 0.01 1.82
N SER A 241 -23.35 0.57 0.61
CA SER A 241 -24.58 1.00 -0.05
C SER A 241 -24.68 0.47 -1.48
N ASP A 242 -24.63 -0.85 -1.67
CA ASP A 242 -24.86 -1.50 -2.97
C ASP A 242 -25.64 -2.83 -2.83
N PRO A 243 -26.62 -3.11 -3.71
CA PRO A 243 -27.56 -4.23 -3.55
C PRO A 243 -26.97 -5.62 -3.80
N ALA A 244 -25.74 -5.72 -4.32
CA ALA A 244 -25.08 -6.99 -4.63
C ALA A 244 -24.95 -7.92 -3.39
N LEU A 245 -24.69 -7.34 -2.22
CA LEU A 245 -24.63 -8.08 -0.94
C LEU A 245 -26.02 -8.49 -0.43
N THR A 246 -27.07 -7.78 -0.85
CA THR A 246 -28.46 -8.03 -0.44
C THR A 246 -29.06 -9.23 -1.18
N VAL A 247 -28.77 -9.39 -2.48
CA VAL A 247 -29.29 -10.51 -3.29
C VAL A 247 -28.86 -11.88 -2.73
N ALA A 248 -27.58 -12.03 -2.37
CA ALA A 248 -27.08 -13.25 -1.73
C ALA A 248 -27.79 -13.57 -0.41
N LYS A 249 -28.14 -12.54 0.37
CA LYS A 249 -28.84 -12.67 1.65
C LYS A 249 -30.32 -13.02 1.46
N GLN A 250 -30.98 -12.41 0.47
CA GLN A 250 -32.39 -12.66 0.15
C GLN A 250 -32.62 -14.05 -0.48
N ALA A 251 -31.78 -14.49 -1.41
CA ALA A 251 -31.86 -15.84 -1.98
C ALA A 251 -31.78 -16.94 -0.90
N THR A 252 -30.90 -16.74 0.09
CA THR A 252 -30.71 -17.67 1.23
C THR A 252 -31.85 -17.61 2.27
N GLN A 253 -32.70 -16.58 2.23
CA GLN A 253 -33.85 -16.41 3.14
C GLN A 253 -35.18 -16.84 2.50
N ALA A 254 -35.37 -16.61 1.19
CA ALA A 254 -36.52 -17.11 0.45
C ALA A 254 -36.61 -18.65 0.51
N ALA A 255 -35.47 -19.34 0.37
CA ALA A 255 -35.36 -20.81 0.47
C ALA A 255 -35.57 -21.38 1.90
N ARG A 256 -36.04 -20.57 2.87
CA ARG A 256 -36.31 -20.98 4.26
C ARG A 256 -37.71 -20.60 4.77
N ALA A 257 -38.56 -19.99 3.94
CA ALA A 257 -39.92 -19.59 4.34
C ALA A 257 -40.94 -20.74 4.20
N ASP A 258 -40.87 -21.53 3.14
CA ASP A 258 -41.88 -22.56 2.81
C ASP A 258 -41.53 -23.95 3.35
N THR A 259 -41.86 -24.19 4.63
CA THR A 259 -42.05 -25.56 5.14
C THR A 259 -43.07 -25.58 6.29
N PRO A 260 -44.34 -25.94 6.03
CA PRO A 260 -45.35 -26.12 7.08
C PRO A 260 -44.95 -27.24 8.05
N LYS A 261 -45.07 -26.99 9.35
CA LYS A 261 -44.58 -27.87 10.42
C LYS A 261 -45.72 -28.42 11.27
N GLY A 262 -46.09 -29.69 11.09
CA GLY A 262 -47.07 -30.32 11.98
C GLY A 262 -47.50 -31.75 11.61
N LEU A 263 -46.81 -32.76 12.14
CA LEU A 263 -47.34 -33.83 13.02
C LEU A 263 -46.15 -34.71 13.52
N PRO A 264 -46.29 -35.52 14.58
CA PRO A 264 -45.17 -36.22 15.21
C PRO A 264 -44.85 -37.57 14.55
N ALA A 265 -43.63 -38.07 14.79
CA ALA A 265 -43.14 -39.35 14.27
C ALA A 265 -43.53 -40.55 15.15
N PRO A 266 -43.79 -41.74 14.54
CA PRO A 266 -43.63 -43.04 15.17
C PRO A 266 -42.30 -43.71 14.77
N VAL A 267 -41.95 -44.81 15.45
CA VAL A 267 -40.61 -45.43 15.44
C VAL A 267 -40.54 -46.73 14.61
N ALA A 268 -39.41 -46.88 13.91
CA ALA A 268 -38.77 -48.09 13.35
C ALA A 268 -39.60 -49.35 13.00
N VAL A 269 -39.50 -49.76 11.72
CA VAL A 269 -39.49 -51.17 11.31
C VAL A 269 -38.38 -51.36 10.25
N GLN A 270 -37.44 -52.27 10.47
CA GLN A 270 -36.64 -52.89 9.39
C GLN A 270 -37.37 -54.17 8.94
N PRO A 271 -37.40 -54.50 7.64
CA PRO A 271 -36.66 -55.70 7.23
C PRO A 271 -36.15 -55.77 5.77
N VAL A 272 -35.01 -56.47 5.62
CA VAL A 272 -34.73 -57.51 4.58
C VAL A 272 -34.65 -57.14 3.08
N VAL A 273 -33.65 -57.75 2.45
CA VAL A 273 -33.26 -57.70 1.03
C VAL A 273 -34.24 -58.45 0.09
N PRO A 274 -34.59 -57.88 -1.08
CA PRO A 274 -35.05 -58.62 -2.26
C PRO A 274 -33.89 -59.03 -3.20
N GLN A 275 -33.95 -60.25 -3.76
CA GLN A 275 -32.93 -60.78 -4.69
C GLN A 275 -33.10 -60.30 -6.14
N PRO A 276 -32.04 -60.37 -6.99
CA PRO A 276 -32.16 -60.11 -8.43
C PRO A 276 -32.99 -61.19 -9.15
N LYS A 277 -33.70 -60.80 -10.22
CA LYS A 277 -34.45 -61.73 -11.08
C LYS A 277 -33.56 -62.37 -12.17
N PRO A 278 -33.76 -63.65 -12.53
CA PRO A 278 -32.88 -64.37 -13.46
C PRO A 278 -33.40 -64.43 -14.92
N GLY A 279 -32.47 -64.74 -15.86
CA GLY A 279 -32.74 -64.99 -17.29
C GLY A 279 -32.39 -63.79 -18.18
N HIS A 280 -31.66 -63.92 -19.29
CA HIS A 280 -31.34 -65.12 -20.10
C HIS A 280 -29.83 -65.37 -20.33
N ARG A 281 -29.48 -66.64 -20.52
CA ARG A 281 -28.28 -67.16 -21.24
C ARG A 281 -28.62 -67.19 -22.75
N ILE A 282 -27.74 -67.25 -23.76
CA ILE A 282 -26.30 -67.54 -23.99
C ILE A 282 -25.85 -66.61 -25.16
N THR A 283 -24.61 -66.48 -25.67
CA THR A 283 -23.27 -67.14 -25.57
C THR A 283 -22.19 -66.07 -25.23
N GLY A 284 -20.87 -66.28 -25.22
CA GLY A 284 -19.96 -67.45 -25.29
C GLY A 284 -18.53 -67.01 -25.71
N ALA A 285 -17.51 -67.81 -25.37
CA ALA A 285 -16.06 -67.46 -25.40
C ALA A 285 -15.67 -66.31 -24.42
N ALA A 286 -14.65 -66.39 -23.55
CA ALA A 286 -13.26 -66.82 -23.68
C ALA A 286 -12.39 -65.81 -24.48
N SER A 287 -11.20 -65.39 -24.05
CA SER A 287 -10.47 -65.61 -22.78
C SER A 287 -9.29 -64.61 -22.67
N SER A 288 -8.60 -64.61 -21.52
CA SER A 288 -7.15 -64.34 -21.34
C SER A 288 -6.50 -63.00 -21.78
N LEU A 289 -5.72 -62.42 -20.85
CA LEU A 289 -4.34 -61.92 -21.01
C LEU A 289 -3.94 -61.15 -22.29
N ALA A 290 -3.45 -59.90 -22.13
CA ALA A 290 -2.05 -59.54 -22.45
C ALA A 290 -1.73 -58.04 -22.19
N THR A 291 -0.46 -57.76 -21.89
CA THR A 291 0.17 -56.42 -21.93
C THR A 291 0.80 -56.16 -23.35
N PRO A 292 1.43 -55.01 -23.66
CA PRO A 292 1.37 -54.42 -25.01
C PRO A 292 2.55 -54.78 -25.93
N PRO A 293 2.46 -54.41 -27.23
CA PRO A 293 3.60 -54.31 -28.13
C PRO A 293 4.18 -52.88 -28.19
N VAL A 294 5.51 -52.80 -28.20
CA VAL A 294 6.27 -51.65 -28.71
C VAL A 294 6.41 -51.80 -30.23
N LEU A 295 6.53 -50.70 -30.98
CA LEU A 295 7.00 -50.73 -32.37
C LEU A 295 7.95 -49.55 -32.67
N GLN A 296 9.06 -49.84 -33.35
CA GLN A 296 10.11 -48.90 -33.72
C GLN A 296 10.19 -48.77 -35.25
N ASN A 297 10.52 -47.56 -35.74
CA ASN A 297 11.22 -47.28 -37.00
C ASN A 297 11.57 -45.77 -36.98
N SER A 298 12.79 -45.23 -37.18
CA SER A 298 14.10 -45.65 -37.72
C SER A 298 14.31 -45.59 -39.25
N ALA A 299 14.63 -44.40 -39.75
CA ALA A 299 15.50 -44.09 -40.91
C ALA A 299 15.65 -42.54 -40.99
N SER A 300 16.78 -41.87 -40.73
CA SER A 300 18.15 -41.94 -41.28
C SER A 300 18.39 -41.10 -42.54
N ARG A 301 18.99 -39.91 -42.36
CA ARG A 301 20.11 -39.36 -43.16
C ARG A 301 20.85 -38.31 -42.32
#